data_AF-A0A348B452-F1
#
_entry.id   AF-A0A348B452-F1
#
_cell.length_a   1.000
_cell.length_b   1.000
_cell.length_c   1.000
_cell.angle_alpha   90.00
_cell.angle_beta   90.00
_cell.angle_gamma   90.00
#
_symmetry.space_group_name_H-M   'P 1'
#
loop_
_entity.id
_entity.type
_entity.pdbx_description
1 polymer ?
#
loop_
_entity_poly.entity_id
_entity_poly.type
_entity_poly.pdbx_seq_one_letter_code
_entity_poly.pdbx_strand_id
1 'polypeptide(L)'
;MKIAVVYDKEKTLKPLDGGEVLAIIDDEKKVVEQYENPGYQMSKEASMEAILDLGAEAIVVKERFLCPGSYAMSVGRLKYIPSKFDRLNEILDHLEELKKSAAEELEPEMYAEDYEEM
;
A
#
# COMPACT_ATOMS: atom_id res chain seq x y z
N MET A 1 3.99 -14.05 -5.53
CA MET A 1 3.19 -12.81 -5.44
C MET A 1 4.01 -11.74 -4.72
N LYS A 2 4.17 -10.57 -5.36
CA LYS A 2 4.83 -9.40 -4.77
C LYS A 2 3.80 -8.44 -4.17
N ILE A 3 3.93 -8.15 -2.89
CA ILE A 3 2.98 -7.33 -2.13
C ILE A 3 3.69 -6.09 -1.59
N ALA A 4 3.22 -4.91 -1.98
CA ALA A 4 3.73 -3.64 -1.48
C ALA A 4 3.10 -3.26 -0.15
N VAL A 5 3.92 -2.71 0.76
CA VAL A 5 3.50 -2.13 2.03
C VAL A 5 4.29 -0.84 2.27
N VAL A 6 3.61 0.22 2.70
CA VAL A 6 4.24 1.48 3.10
C VAL A 6 4.11 1.66 4.61
N TYR A 7 5.23 1.96 5.27
CA TYR A 7 5.28 2.13 6.73
C TYR A 7 6.35 3.14 7.15
N ASP A 8 6.26 3.60 8.41
CA ASP A 8 7.23 4.50 9.03
C ASP A 8 8.41 3.78 9.70
N LYS A 9 9.36 4.54 10.24
CA LYS A 9 10.52 3.95 10.98
C LYS A 9 10.12 3.07 12.17
N GLU A 10 8.93 3.24 12.72
CA GLU A 10 8.38 2.42 13.81
C GLU A 10 7.67 1.15 13.29
N LYS A 11 7.71 0.92 11.98
CA LYS A 11 7.04 -0.18 11.26
C LYS A 11 5.51 -0.12 11.38
N THR A 12 4.98 1.09 11.57
CA THR A 12 3.54 1.35 11.54
C THR A 12 3.14 1.70 10.12
N LEU A 13 2.11 1.05 9.60
CA LEU A 13 1.53 1.29 8.30
C LEU A 13 1.10 2.76 8.17
N LYS A 14 1.39 3.36 7.01
CA LYS A 14 1.07 4.75 6.71
C LYS A 14 0.44 4.88 5.32
N PRO A 15 -0.28 5.99 5.07
CA PRO A 15 -0.60 6.42 3.72
C PRO A 15 0.65 6.48 2.84
N LEU A 16 0.44 6.41 1.52
CA LEU A 16 1.52 6.33 0.55
C LEU A 16 2.56 7.45 0.66
N ASP A 17 2.15 8.65 1.03
CA ASP A 17 3.00 9.83 1.24
C ASP A 17 3.46 10.01 2.70
N GLY A 18 2.96 9.18 3.61
CA GLY A 18 3.20 9.30 5.05
C GLY A 18 4.23 8.34 5.64
N GLY A 19 4.67 7.32 4.89
CA GLY A 19 5.68 6.35 5.36
C GLY A 19 7.03 6.52 4.66
N GLU A 20 8.13 6.48 5.42
CA GLU A 20 9.48 6.59 4.86
C GLU A 20 9.92 5.36 4.05
N VAL A 21 9.31 4.20 4.32
CA VAL A 21 9.76 2.92 3.77
C VAL A 21 8.69 2.31 2.89
N LEU A 22 9.08 1.97 1.66
CA LEU A 22 8.32 1.11 0.76
C LEU A 22 8.95 -0.28 0.81
N ALA A 23 8.18 -1.27 1.24
CA ALA A 23 8.62 -2.67 1.25
C ALA A 23 7.87 -3.51 0.22
N ILE A 24 8.60 -4.43 -0.41
CA ILE A 24 8.04 -5.47 -1.28
C ILE A 24 8.22 -6.81 -0.59
N ILE A 25 7.10 -7.44 -0.22
CA ILE A 25 7.05 -8.79 0.31
C ILE A 25 6.92 -9.75 -0.87
N ASP A 26 7.97 -10.52 -1.16
CA ASP A 26 7.95 -11.61 -2.13
C ASP A 26 7.57 -12.90 -1.39
N ASP A 27 6.29 -13.25 -1.47
CA ASP A 27 5.71 -14.42 -0.80
C ASP A 27 6.28 -15.75 -1.30
N GLU A 28 6.67 -15.82 -2.59
CA GLU A 28 7.22 -17.05 -3.17
C GLU A 28 8.65 -17.29 -2.69
N LYS A 29 9.45 -16.24 -2.59
CA LYS A 29 10.84 -16.33 -2.11
C LYS A 29 10.97 -16.17 -0.59
N LYS A 30 9.89 -15.77 0.09
CA LYS A 30 9.86 -15.45 1.53
C LYS A 30 10.90 -14.39 1.91
N VAL A 31 11.03 -13.35 1.08
CA VAL A 31 11.93 -12.22 1.34
C VAL A 31 11.15 -10.91 1.40
N VAL A 32 11.68 -9.96 2.18
CA VAL A 32 11.15 -8.60 2.26
C VAL A 32 12.25 -7.65 1.82
N GLU A 33 12.06 -7.04 0.65
CA GLU A 33 12.94 -6.00 0.12
C GLU A 33 12.44 -4.63 0.62
N GLN A 34 13.34 -3.75 1.02
CA GLN A 34 13.02 -2.43 1.55
C GLN A 34 13.72 -1.35 0.75
N TYR A 35 12.96 -0.32 0.40
CA TYR A 35 13.40 0.82 -0.39
C TYR A 35 13.01 2.12 0.33
N GLU A 36 13.76 3.18 0.06
CA GLU A 36 13.30 4.53 0.40
C GLU A 36 12.05 4.84 -0.41
N ASN A 37 11.02 5.38 0.24
CA ASN A 37 9.78 5.74 -0.43
C ASN A 37 9.92 7.13 -1.11
N PRO A 38 9.96 7.21 -2.45
CA PRO A 38 10.17 8.47 -3.15
C PRO A 38 9.00 9.45 -3.01
N GLY A 39 7.80 8.97 -2.63
CA GLY A 39 6.65 9.84 -2.39
C GLY A 39 6.49 10.31 -0.94
N TYR A 40 7.38 9.90 -0.03
CA TYR A 40 7.34 10.35 1.36
C TYR A 40 7.42 11.87 1.46
N GLN A 41 6.43 12.51 2.10
CA GLN A 41 6.27 13.96 2.18
C GLN A 41 6.20 14.69 0.83
N MET A 42 5.92 13.97 -0.27
CA MET A 42 5.83 14.52 -1.62
C MET A 42 4.46 14.30 -2.26
N SER A 43 4.14 13.06 -2.64
CA SER A 43 2.83 12.71 -3.19
C SER A 43 2.58 11.20 -3.13
N LYS A 44 1.30 10.82 -3.01
CA LYS A 44 0.88 9.41 -3.04
C LYS A 44 1.11 8.78 -4.41
N GLU A 45 0.98 9.58 -5.47
CA GLU A 45 1.22 9.19 -6.86
C GLU A 45 2.68 8.78 -7.10
N ALA A 46 3.65 9.50 -6.52
CA ALA A 46 5.08 9.15 -6.66
C ALA A 46 5.41 7.81 -5.97
N SER A 47 4.83 7.56 -4.79
CA SER A 47 4.96 6.25 -4.13
C SER A 47 4.30 5.15 -4.97
N MET A 48 3.13 5.42 -5.54
CA MET A 48 2.42 4.44 -6.37
C MET A 48 3.17 4.12 -7.66
N GLU A 49 3.76 5.12 -8.33
CA GLU A 49 4.63 4.90 -9.49
C GLU A 49 5.79 3.95 -9.15
N ALA A 50 6.47 4.20 -8.03
CA ALA A 50 7.54 3.32 -7.57
C ALA A 50 7.07 1.89 -7.25
N ILE A 51 5.89 1.74 -6.64
CA ILE A 51 5.27 0.42 -6.38
C ILE A 51 5.04 -0.34 -7.69
N LEU A 52 4.53 0.34 -8.72
CA LEU A 52 4.27 -0.25 -10.03
C LEU A 52 5.58 -0.62 -10.75
N ASP A 53 6.61 0.23 -10.67
CA ASP A 53 7.92 0.00 -11.28
C ASP A 53 8.68 -1.17 -10.63
N LEU A 54 8.52 -1.37 -9.33
CA LEU A 54 9.05 -2.53 -8.59
C LEU A 54 8.30 -3.83 -8.93
N GLY A 55 7.23 -3.74 -9.72
CA GLY A 55 6.44 -4.87 -10.18
C GLY A 55 5.63 -5.52 -9.06
N ALA A 56 5.13 -4.72 -8.11
CA ALA A 56 4.15 -5.22 -7.15
C ALA A 56 2.89 -5.71 -7.89
N GLU A 57 2.27 -6.76 -7.37
CA GLU A 57 1.02 -7.32 -7.88
C GLU A 57 -0.17 -6.96 -6.96
N ALA A 58 0.13 -6.61 -5.72
CA ALA A 58 -0.84 -6.07 -4.78
C ALA A 58 -0.23 -5.06 -3.82
N ILE A 59 -1.09 -4.33 -3.14
CA ILE A 59 -0.73 -3.38 -2.10
C ILE A 59 -1.62 -3.57 -0.86
N VAL A 60 -1.00 -3.54 0.31
CA VAL A 60 -1.73 -3.47 1.59
C VAL A 60 -2.16 -2.03 1.85
N VAL A 61 -3.45 -1.83 2.07
CA VAL A 61 -4.04 -0.50 2.25
C VAL A 61 -5.03 -0.47 3.41
N LYS A 62 -5.24 0.73 3.94
CA LYS A 62 -6.36 1.06 4.82
C LYS A 62 -7.13 2.23 4.22
N GLU A 63 -8.24 2.60 4.84
CA GLU A 63 -8.96 3.83 4.49
C GLU A 63 -8.00 5.02 4.42
N ARG A 64 -8.13 5.83 3.36
CA ARG A 64 -7.36 7.07 3.11
C ARG A 64 -5.86 6.88 2.88
N PHE A 65 -5.38 5.64 2.76
CA PHE A 65 -3.98 5.38 2.43
C PHE A 65 -3.66 5.75 0.98
N LEU A 66 -4.67 5.67 0.12
CA LEU A 66 -4.64 6.12 -1.25
C LEU A 66 -5.27 7.52 -1.37
N CYS A 67 -5.26 8.05 -2.58
CA CYS A 67 -6.07 9.17 -3.07
C CYS A 67 -6.70 8.75 -4.41
N PRO A 68 -7.66 9.52 -4.97
CA PRO A 68 -8.25 9.18 -6.26
C PRO A 68 -7.22 9.08 -7.39
N GLY A 69 -6.17 9.92 -7.36
CA GLY A 69 -5.08 9.90 -8.33
C GLY A 69 -4.25 8.62 -8.28
N SER A 70 -3.72 8.26 -7.12
CA SER A 70 -2.96 7.02 -6.94
C SER A 70 -3.80 5.77 -7.20
N TYR A 71 -5.09 5.75 -6.86
CA TYR A 71 -6.00 4.65 -7.20
C TYR A 71 -6.18 4.53 -8.73
N ALA A 72 -6.44 5.64 -9.42
CA ALA A 72 -6.60 5.66 -10.88
C ALA A 72 -5.34 5.20 -11.63
N MET A 73 -4.13 5.42 -11.08
CA MET A 73 -2.88 4.94 -11.67
C MET A 73 -2.72 3.42 -11.59
N SER A 74 -3.30 2.79 -10.56
CA SER A 74 -3.03 1.39 -10.23
C SER A 74 -4.20 0.44 -10.48
N VAL A 75 -5.42 0.95 -10.65
CA VAL A 75 -6.61 0.11 -10.90
C VAL A 75 -6.40 -0.76 -12.15
N GLY A 76 -6.73 -2.05 -12.05
CA GLY A 76 -6.47 -3.04 -13.10
C GLY A 76 -4.99 -3.48 -13.24
N ARG A 77 -4.06 -2.88 -12.47
CA ARG A 77 -2.64 -3.25 -12.42
C ARG A 77 -2.23 -3.85 -11.08
N LEU A 78 -2.88 -3.42 -10.00
CA LEU A 78 -2.68 -3.94 -8.64
C LEU A 78 -3.98 -4.51 -8.08
N LYS A 79 -3.83 -5.51 -7.22
CA LYS A 79 -4.86 -5.88 -6.26
C LYS A 79 -4.68 -5.09 -4.97
N TYR A 80 -5.78 -4.82 -4.29
CA TYR A 80 -5.79 -4.09 -3.04
C TYR A 80 -6.12 -5.05 -1.91
N ILE A 81 -5.33 -5.01 -0.84
CA ILE A 81 -5.49 -5.87 0.34
C ILE A 81 -5.87 -4.96 1.50
N PRO A 82 -7.19 -4.81 1.81
CA PRO A 82 -7.62 -4.07 2.98
C PRO A 82 -7.10 -4.74 4.25
N SER A 83 -6.44 -3.96 5.09
CA SER A 83 -5.90 -4.43 6.38
C SER A 83 -6.61 -3.80 7.57
N LYS A 84 -6.87 -4.64 8.58
CA LYS A 84 -7.28 -4.20 9.93
C LYS A 84 -6.10 -3.94 10.86
N PHE A 85 -4.89 -4.33 10.46
CA PHE A 85 -3.68 -4.23 11.28
C PHE A 85 -2.91 -2.94 11.00
N ASP A 86 -2.18 -2.48 12.01
CA ASP A 86 -1.44 -1.23 11.97
C ASP A 86 0.06 -1.43 11.79
N ARG A 87 0.60 -2.61 12.06
CA ARG A 87 2.05 -2.83 12.06
C ARG A 87 2.48 -3.89 11.06
N LEU A 88 3.67 -3.71 10.49
CA LEU A 88 4.26 -4.62 9.51
C LEU A 88 4.33 -6.06 10.02
N ASN A 89 4.70 -6.27 11.29
CA ASN A 89 4.81 -7.61 11.85
C ASN A 89 3.46 -8.34 11.86
N GLU A 90 2.38 -7.64 12.17
CA GLU A 90 1.03 -8.21 12.13
C GLU A 90 0.62 -8.57 10.69
N ILE A 91 0.99 -7.74 9.71
CA ILE A 91 0.78 -8.05 8.29
C ILE A 91 1.50 -9.34 7.90
N LEU A 92 2.76 -9.49 8.33
CA LEU A 92 3.56 -10.68 8.03
C LEU A 92 3.01 -11.93 8.71
N ASP A 93 2.59 -11.82 9.98
CA ASP A 93 2.03 -12.93 10.75
C ASP A 93 0.67 -13.40 10.20
N HIS A 94 -0.09 -12.49 9.57
CA HIS A 94 -1.43 -12.74 9.04
C HIS A 94 -1.52 -12.67 7.51
N LEU A 95 -0.39 -12.75 6.79
CA LEU A 95 -0.33 -12.51 5.35
C LEU A 95 -1.27 -13.44 4.56
N GLU A 96 -1.31 -14.72 4.92
CA GLU A 96 -2.16 -15.73 4.27
C GLU A 96 -3.67 -15.49 4.50
N GLU A 97 -4.05 -14.86 5.61
CA GLU A 97 -5.43 -14.42 5.85
C GLU A 97 -5.74 -13.20 5.00
N LEU A 98 -4.86 -12.19 5.03
CA LEU A 98 -5.03 -10.93 4.32
C LEU A 98 -5.11 -11.12 2.81
N LYS A 99 -4.31 -12.01 2.22
CA LYS A 99 -4.36 -12.29 0.77
C LYS A 99 -5.74 -12.75 0.28
N LYS A 100 -6.59 -13.29 1.16
CA LYS A 100 -7.95 -13.73 0.81
C LYS A 100 -8.92 -12.55 0.64
N SER A 101 -8.62 -11.39 1.21
CA SER A 101 -9.39 -10.16 1.02
C SER A 101 -8.89 -9.30 -0.14
N ALA A 102 -7.93 -9.82 -0.95
CA ALA A 102 -7.43 -9.12 -2.12
C ALA A 102 -8.57 -8.84 -3.13
N ALA A 103 -8.80 -7.57 -3.44
CA ALA A 103 -9.82 -7.10 -4.37
C ALA A 103 -9.17 -6.40 -5.58
N GLU A 104 -9.82 -6.44 -6.74
CA GLU A 104 -9.34 -5.73 -7.95
C GLU A 104 -9.74 -4.25 -7.95
N GLU A 105 -10.79 -3.92 -7.21
CA GLU A 105 -11.34 -2.58 -7.09
C GLU A 105 -11.63 -2.29 -5.61
N LEU A 106 -11.62 -1.01 -5.24
CA LEU A 106 -11.94 -0.55 -3.91
C LEU A 106 -13.22 0.28 -3.93
N GLU A 107 -13.96 0.25 -2.82
CA GLU A 107 -15.05 1.20 -2.60
C GLU A 107 -14.52 2.64 -2.50
N PRO A 108 -15.27 3.66 -2.96
CA PRO A 108 -14.81 5.05 -2.96
C PRO A 108 -14.31 5.56 -1.62
N GLU A 109 -14.90 5.13 -0.51
CA GLU A 109 -14.49 5.48 0.86
C GLU A 109 -13.02 5.15 1.19
N MET A 110 -12.44 4.15 0.52
CA MET A 110 -11.07 3.70 0.77
C MET A 110 -10.02 4.67 0.23
N TYR A 111 -10.34 5.40 -0.84
CA TYR A 111 -9.42 6.32 -1.52
C TYR A 111 -9.95 7.75 -1.63
N ALA A 112 -11.18 8.01 -1.15
CA ALA A 112 -11.71 9.36 -1.06
C ALA A 112 -10.88 10.20 -0.10
N GLU A 113 -10.59 11.43 -0.52
CA GLU A 113 -10.02 12.45 0.35
C GLU A 113 -11.18 13.21 1.00
N ASP A 114 -11.03 13.56 2.28
CA ASP A 114 -11.98 14.45 2.94
C ASP A 114 -11.95 15.77 2.17
N TYR A 115 -12.97 16.01 1.35
CA TYR A 115 -13.29 17.36 0.93
C TYR A 115 -13.84 18.06 2.17
N GLU A 116 -12.96 18.60 3.02
CA GLU A 116 -13.37 19.71 3.88
C GLU A 116 -13.82 20.82 2.91
N GLU A 117 -15.15 20.98 2.78
CA GLU A 117 -15.74 22.14 2.11
C GLU A 117 -15.11 23.40 2.71
N MET A 118 -14.22 24.04 1.95
CA MET A 118 -13.75 25.41 2.21
C MET A 118 -14.86 26.41 1.92
#